data_AF-A0AAU1M249-F1
#
_entry.id   AF-A0AAU1M249-F1
#
_cell.length_a   1.000
_cell.length_b   1.000
_cell.length_c   1.000
_cell.angle_alpha   90.00
_cell.angle_beta   90.00
_cell.angle_gamma   90.00
#
_symmetry.space_group_name_H-M   'P 1'
#
loop_
_entity.id
_entity.type
_entity.pdbx_description
1 polymer ?
#
loop_
_entity_poly.entity_id
_entity_poly.type
_entity_poly.pdbx_seq_one_letter_code
_entity_poly.pdbx_strand_id
1 'polypeptide(L)' 'MSDNVMYDSPTEFLHEVAGAGACVAQSVIPRDDGTYVCACSCEKWKVTAPSREEGLSMARRHTGSAA' A
#
# COMPACT_ATOMS: atom_id res chain seq x y z
N MET A 1 -10.62 1.05 -27.32
CA MET A 1 -11.66 1.28 -26.29
C MET A 1 -10.92 1.39 -24.98
N SER A 2 -11.00 2.54 -24.32
CA SER A 2 -10.29 2.78 -23.07
C SER A 2 -10.97 1.97 -21.98
N ASP A 3 -10.41 0.81 -21.68
CA ASP A 3 -10.81 -0.03 -20.56
C ASP A 3 -10.64 0.80 -19.29
N ASN A 4 -11.78 1.21 -18.73
CA ASN A 4 -11.82 2.16 -17.64
C ASN A 4 -11.62 1.33 -16.36
N VAL A 5 -10.37 1.31 -15.86
CA VAL A 5 -9.86 0.56 -14.68
C VAL A 5 -10.56 0.97 -13.35
N MET A 6 -11.72 1.60 -13.42
CA MET A 6 -12.51 2.15 -12.30
C MET A 6 -13.86 1.44 -12.15
N TYR A 7 -14.12 0.34 -12.86
CA TYR A 7 -15.38 -0.41 -12.76
C TYR A 7 -15.36 -1.56 -11.75
N ASP A 8 -14.19 -1.94 -11.24
CA ASP A 8 -14.10 -2.99 -10.23
C ASP A 8 -14.59 -2.46 -8.88
N SER A 9 -15.45 -3.24 -8.21
CA SER A 9 -15.82 -2.92 -6.84
C SER A 9 -14.56 -2.90 -5.95
N PRO A 10 -14.53 -2.09 -4.89
CA PRO A 10 -13.37 -2.05 -3.98
C PRO A 10 -12.93 -3.44 -3.50
N THR A 11 -13.88 -4.37 -3.35
CA THR A 11 -13.61 -5.76 -2.96
C THR A 11 -12.93 -6.57 -4.07
N GLU A 12 -13.34 -6.40 -5.32
CA GLU A 12 -12.73 -7.07 -6.49
C GLU A 12 -11.29 -6.60 -6.67
N PHE A 13 -11.06 -5.29 -6.62
CA PHE A 13 -9.70 -4.72 -6.65
C PHE A 13 -8.82 -5.29 -5.53
N LEU A 14 -9.34 -5.36 -4.29
CA LEU A 14 -8.59 -5.89 -3.15
C LEU A 14 -8.24 -7.37 -3.32
N HIS A 15 -9.14 -8.17 -3.90
CA HIS A 15 -8.90 -9.58 -4.18
C HIS A 15 -7.78 -9.79 -5.19
N GLU A 16 -7.75 -9.02 -6.28
CA GLU A 16 -6.71 -9.10 -7.29
C GLU A 16 -5.33 -8.71 -6.75
N VAL A 17 -5.29 -7.66 -5.94
CA VAL A 17 -4.05 -7.15 -5.34
C VAL A 17 -3.45 -8.13 -4.33
N ALA A 18 -4.27 -8.79 -3.51
CA ALA A 18 -3.79 -9.71 -2.49
C ALA A 18 -3.05 -10.94 -3.06
N GLY A 19 -3.37 -11.34 -4.31
CA GLY A 19 -2.78 -12.53 -4.95
C GLY A 19 -1.56 -12.26 -5.83
N ALA A 20 -1.24 -11.01 -6.15
CA ALA A 20 -0.30 -10.68 -7.22
C ALA A 20 1.18 -10.86 -6.86
N GLY A 21 1.55 -10.90 -5.57
CA GLY A 21 2.95 -10.93 -5.12
C GLY A 21 3.79 -9.71 -5.53
N ALA A 22 3.14 -8.70 -6.12
CA ALA A 22 3.72 -7.46 -6.61
C ALA A 22 3.43 -6.30 -5.65
N CYS A 23 4.18 -5.21 -5.81
CA CYS A 23 4.01 -3.99 -5.00
C CYS A 23 2.87 -3.11 -5.54
N VAL A 24 1.64 -3.63 -5.54
CA VAL A 24 0.46 -2.99 -6.15
C VAL A 24 -0.47 -2.29 -5.16
N ALA A 25 -0.40 -2.61 -3.86
CA ALA A 25 -1.02 -1.81 -2.81
C ALA A 25 -0.16 -1.67 -1.57
N GLN A 26 -0.26 -0.51 -0.93
CA GLN A 26 0.38 -0.17 0.32
C GLN A 26 -0.65 0.39 1.30
N SER A 27 -0.42 0.16 2.57
CA SER A 27 -1.21 0.69 3.66
C SER A 27 -0.33 1.51 4.60
N VAL A 28 -0.90 2.58 5.17
CA VAL A 28 -0.31 3.37 6.25
C VAL A 28 -1.41 3.57 7.29
N ILE A 29 -1.38 2.76 8.35
CA ILE A 29 -2.49 2.60 9.30
C ILE A 29 -2.04 3.12 10.67
N PRO A 30 -2.76 4.08 11.29
CA PRO A 30 -2.42 4.59 12.61
C PRO A 30 -2.58 3.50 13.68
N ARG A 31 -1.77 3.58 14.73
CA ARG A 31 -1.87 2.82 15.98
C ARG A 31 -2.21 3.74 17.14
N ASP A 32 -2.69 3.13 18.22
CA ASP A 32 -3.04 3.84 19.46
C ASP A 32 -1.83 4.50 20.14
N ASP A 33 -0.61 4.04 19.86
CA ASP A 33 0.65 4.60 20.38
C ASP A 33 1.15 5.83 19.58
N GLY A 34 0.37 6.32 18.62
CA GLY A 34 0.73 7.45 17.76
C GLY A 34 1.67 7.09 16.60
N THR A 35 2.10 5.84 16.48
CA THR A 35 2.88 5.34 15.35
C THR A 35 1.97 4.84 14.22
N TYR A 36 2.58 4.49 13.08
CA TYR A 36 1.88 4.00 11.90
C TYR A 36 2.47 2.68 11.43
N VAL A 37 1.62 1.67 11.23
CA VAL A 37 2.01 0.44 10.53
C VAL A 37 1.95 0.70 9.05
N CYS A 38 3.07 0.45 8.38
CA CYS A 38 3.11 0.46 6.93
C CYS A 38 3.34 -0.97 6.43
N ALA A 39 2.55 -1.41 5.46
CA ALA A 39 2.68 -2.74 4.88
C ALA A 39 2.38 -2.72 3.38
N CYS A 40 2.95 -3.69 2.65
CA CYS A 40 2.74 -3.87 1.22
C CYS A 40 2.09 -5.22 0.92
N SER A 41 1.25 -5.27 -0.11
CA SER A 41 0.62 -6.51 -0.61
C SER A 41 1.62 -7.54 -1.11
N CYS A 42 2.88 -7.19 -1.32
CA CYS A 42 3.94 -8.13 -1.72
C CYS A 42 4.41 -9.05 -0.58
N GLU A 43 3.90 -8.87 0.64
CA GLU A 43 4.21 -9.60 1.88
C GLU A 43 5.68 -9.51 2.35
N LYS A 44 6.56 -8.87 1.58
CA LYS A 44 8.01 -8.74 1.87
C LYS A 44 8.35 -7.49 2.66
N TRP A 45 7.37 -6.62 2.92
CA TRP A 45 7.61 -5.32 3.55
C TRP A 45 6.53 -4.97 4.57
N LYS A 46 6.97 -4.79 5.81
CA LYS A 46 6.18 -4.31 6.94
C LYS A 46 7.09 -3.55 7.90
N VAL A 47 6.78 -2.28 8.16
CA VAL A 47 7.57 -1.39 9.03
C VAL A 47 6.67 -0.55 9.93
N THR A 48 7.26 0.08 10.94
CA THR A 48 6.58 1.07 11.79
C THR A 48 7.20 2.45 11.52
N ALA A 49 6.36 3.45 11.29
CA ALA A 49 6.77 4.84 11.06
C ALA A 49 6.29 5.73 12.23
N PRO A 50 7.07 6.75 12.63
CA PRO A 50 6.71 7.65 13.73
C PRO A 50 5.67 8.70 13.32
N SER A 51 5.42 8.89 12.02
CA SER A 51 4.40 9.79 11.50
C SER A 51 3.79 9.25 10.20
N ARG A 52 2.62 9.78 9.83
CA ARG A 52 1.94 9.44 8.59
C ARG A 52 2.79 9.81 7.36
N GLU A 53 3.40 11.00 7.40
CA GLU A 53 4.23 11.53 6.32
C GLU A 53 5.48 10.67 6.10
N GLU A 54 6.13 10.21 7.18
CA GLU A 54 7.22 9.25 7.08
C GLU A 54 6.76 7.90 6.53
N GLY A 55 5.61 7.40 6.97
CA GLY A 55 5.03 6.17 6.45
C GLY A 55 4.77 6.22 4.94
N LEU A 56 4.18 7.32 4.46
CA LEU A 56 3.96 7.56 3.02
C LEU A 56 5.29 7.66 2.24
N SER A 57 6.29 8.34 2.80
CA SER A 57 7.63 8.44 2.21
C SER A 57 8.29 7.06 2.07
N MET A 58 8.24 6.23 3.12
CA MET A 58 8.76 4.87 3.10
C MET A 58 8.01 3.98 2.09
N ALA A 59 6.68 4.09 2.02
CA ALA A 59 5.86 3.34 1.06
C ALA A 59 6.24 3.68 -0.40
N ARG A 60 6.41 4.97 -0.73
CA ARG A 60 6.82 5.42 -2.08
C ARG A 60 8.20 4.88 -2.47
N ARG A 61 9.16 4.88 -1.54
CA ARG A 61 10.49 4.31 -1.75
C ARG A 61 10.42 2.80 -1.99
N HIS A 62 9.62 2.08 -1.20
CA HIS A 62 9.45 0.64 -1.33
C HIS A 62 8.95 0.23 -2.72
N THR A 63 8.05 1.02 -3.31
CA THR A 63 7.43 0.68 -4.60
C THR A 63 8.10 1.35 -5.80
N GLY A 64 9.27 1.95 -5.60
CA GLY A 64 10.01 2.62 -6.70
C GLY A 64 9.29 3.84 -7.29
N SER A 65 8.23 4.32 -6.64
CA SER A 65 7.43 5.46 -7.11
C SER A 65 8.11 6.81 -6.89
N ALA A 66 9.26 6.84 -6.21
CA ALA A 66 10.03 8.04 -5.89
C ALA A 66 11.24 8.26 -6.82
N ALA A 67 11.09 7.92 -8.12
CA ALA A 67 12.02 8.32 -9.16
C ALA A 67 11.68 9.73 -9.68
#